data_AF-A0A9D5MXW6-F1
#
_entry.id   AF-A0A9D5MXW6-F1
#
_cell.length_a   1.000
_cell.length_b   1.000
_cell.length_c   1.000
_cell.angle_alpha   90.00
_cell.angle_beta   90.00
_cell.angle_gamma   90.00
#
_symmetry.space_group_name_H-M   'P 1'
#
loop_
_entity.id
_entity.type
_entity.pdbx_description
1 polymer ?
#
loop_
_entity_poly.entity_id
_entity_poly.type
_entity_poly.pdbx_seq_one_letter_code
_entity_poly.pdbx_strand_id
1 'polypeptide(L)'
;MEIIMKKILSYNMLFVVLMLSFQNKNANAMNLKEAEIKLYAEEVPDDIIAYAQNDFHNHLNSQIDGMSEYYLGNAIKFYNYSNNVLTKSKSYGFFVYDYLGNIYGTYEVIYNEQERKFYSSFNRGLLEHLSTVLQGEGKTSPYVIVSDESFNVWAVNNKDIIEVETHDINKQKLMDKKQLLERINNEIKQNKKLEIVSATIYDEDLKYNTFSNLSYNAVSSTQNILPVSGFMQYSLNWCAYCTTASIINYVKGAMLNPSIICYAIHGDYRDQGATDDQIKQYAKSAWSFNSLYETYSLMDMSIIKNQIDNNRPLYHTWRNTSTGAAHATVLNGYTDSPQYGKYYYFINSWTSSPSFSVSVDTSGSYTWIDAGVTRVFRGAIYNWQ
;
A
#
# COMPACT_ATOMS: atom_id res chain seq x y z
N MET A 1 52.32 1.66 -30.33
CA MET A 1 51.13 2.09 -31.10
C MET A 1 50.04 1.01 -31.15
N GLU A 2 50.39 -0.25 -31.43
CA GLU A 2 49.41 -1.36 -31.53
C GLU A 2 48.59 -1.66 -30.26
N ILE A 3 49.18 -1.51 -29.07
CA ILE A 3 48.47 -1.80 -27.80
C ILE A 3 47.37 -0.77 -27.52
N ILE A 4 47.57 0.49 -27.92
CA ILE A 4 46.59 1.57 -27.76
C ILE A 4 45.44 1.38 -28.77
N MET A 5 45.76 0.95 -29.99
CA MET A 5 44.75 0.62 -31.02
C MET A 5 43.86 -0.55 -30.61
N LYS A 6 44.41 -1.60 -29.99
CA LYS A 6 43.64 -2.73 -29.48
C LYS A 6 42.68 -2.35 -28.35
N LYS A 7 43.10 -1.44 -27.45
CA LYS A 7 42.22 -0.92 -26.37
C LYS A 7 41.07 -0.08 -26.92
N ILE A 8 41.33 0.79 -27.89
CA ILE A 8 40.29 1.63 -28.52
C ILE A 8 39.28 0.78 -29.29
N LEU A 9 39.73 -0.28 -29.99
CA LEU A 9 38.85 -1.23 -30.66
C LEU A 9 37.98 -2.01 -29.66
N SER A 10 38.52 -2.44 -28.52
CA SER A 10 37.73 -3.16 -27.51
C SER A 10 36.67 -2.29 -26.83
N TYR A 11 36.93 -0.99 -26.61
CA TYR A 11 35.93 -0.08 -26.03
C TYR A 11 34.80 0.24 -27.01
N ASN A 12 35.11 0.43 -28.29
CA ASN A 12 34.08 0.64 -29.31
C ASN A 12 33.22 -0.62 -29.54
N MET A 13 33.80 -1.81 -29.43
CA MET A 13 33.05 -3.07 -29.53
C MET A 13 32.10 -3.26 -28.33
N LEU A 14 32.52 -2.91 -27.11
CA LEU A 14 31.68 -2.97 -25.92
C LEU A 14 30.52 -1.96 -26.01
N PHE A 15 30.75 -0.76 -26.55
CA PHE A 15 29.73 0.26 -26.73
C PHE A 15 28.68 -0.12 -27.79
N VAL A 16 29.10 -0.79 -28.87
CA VAL A 16 28.19 -1.32 -29.90
C VAL A 16 27.36 -2.50 -29.39
N VAL A 17 27.94 -3.39 -28.58
CA VAL A 17 27.17 -4.49 -27.94
C VAL A 17 26.15 -3.94 -26.93
N LEU A 18 26.52 -2.90 -26.17
CA LEU A 18 25.59 -2.20 -25.27
C LEU A 18 24.45 -1.53 -26.06
N MET A 19 24.74 -0.78 -27.12
CA MET A 19 23.72 -0.16 -27.98
C MET A 19 22.79 -1.20 -28.64
N LEU A 20 23.32 -2.33 -29.11
CA LEU A 20 22.52 -3.40 -29.71
C LEU A 20 21.68 -4.16 -28.67
N SER A 21 22.12 -4.22 -27.41
CA SER A 21 21.32 -4.78 -26.30
C SER A 21 20.18 -3.86 -25.84
N PHE A 22 20.25 -2.56 -26.12
CA PHE A 22 19.14 -1.62 -25.92
C PHE A 22 18.16 -1.56 -27.11
N GLN A 23 18.58 -1.98 -28.31
CA GLN A 23 17.74 -1.89 -29.52
C GLN A 23 16.88 -3.12 -29.81
N ASN A 24 17.00 -4.21 -29.03
CA ASN A 24 16.20 -5.43 -29.22
C ASN A 24 15.21 -5.75 -28.10
N LYS A 25 14.95 -4.81 -27.18
CA LYS A 25 13.58 -4.69 -26.67
C LYS A 25 12.80 -3.90 -27.70
N ASN A 26 12.38 -4.58 -28.77
CA ASN A 26 11.10 -4.22 -29.36
C ASN A 26 10.13 -4.24 -28.18
N ALA A 27 9.84 -3.06 -27.65
CA ALA A 27 8.53 -2.78 -27.13
C ALA A 27 7.62 -3.21 -28.27
N ASN A 28 7.13 -4.45 -28.18
CA ASN A 28 5.85 -4.75 -28.75
C ASN A 28 4.99 -3.64 -28.15
N ALA A 29 4.72 -2.60 -28.92
CA ALA A 29 3.50 -1.85 -28.81
C ALA A 29 2.43 -2.93 -28.99
N MET A 30 2.14 -3.60 -27.89
CA MET A 30 1.07 -4.56 -27.79
C MET A 30 -0.11 -3.72 -28.25
N ASN A 31 -0.75 -4.18 -29.32
CA ASN A 31 -2.03 -3.64 -29.73
C ASN A 31 -2.96 -3.93 -28.53
N LEU A 32 -2.96 -3.01 -27.56
CA LEU A 32 -3.83 -2.97 -26.40
C LEU A 32 -5.22 -2.63 -26.94
N LYS A 33 -5.83 -3.60 -27.64
CA LYS A 33 -7.27 -3.76 -27.51
C LYS A 33 -7.45 -4.36 -26.12
N GLU A 34 -7.45 -3.45 -25.16
CA GLU A 34 -7.39 -3.67 -23.72
C GLU A 34 -8.37 -4.75 -23.29
N ALA A 35 -7.86 -5.79 -22.62
CA ALA A 35 -8.72 -6.71 -21.91
C ALA A 35 -9.36 -5.91 -20.76
N GLU A 36 -10.64 -5.59 -20.94
CA GLU A 36 -11.40 -4.81 -19.97
C GLU A 36 -11.50 -5.59 -18.65
N ILE A 37 -10.90 -5.08 -17.57
CA ILE A 37 -11.01 -5.71 -16.25
C ILE A 37 -12.40 -5.44 -15.72
N LYS A 38 -13.15 -6.50 -15.44
CA LYS A 38 -14.51 -6.41 -14.91
C LYS A 38 -14.53 -6.80 -13.45
N LEU A 39 -15.21 -6.01 -12.64
CA LEU A 39 -15.38 -6.27 -11.21
C LEU A 39 -16.86 -6.23 -10.84
N TYR A 40 -17.22 -7.04 -9.85
CA TYR A 40 -18.51 -6.91 -9.20
C TYR A 40 -18.49 -5.72 -8.24
N ALA A 41 -19.41 -4.78 -8.46
CA ALA A 41 -19.67 -3.65 -7.58
C ALA A 41 -21.03 -3.80 -6.91
N GLU A 42 -21.18 -3.16 -5.75
CA GLU A 42 -22.45 -3.00 -5.05
C GLU A 42 -22.80 -1.51 -4.99
N GLU A 43 -24.09 -1.22 -4.82
CA GLU A 43 -24.59 0.12 -4.50
C GLU A 43 -23.82 0.72 -3.30
N VAL A 44 -23.27 1.91 -3.49
CA VAL A 44 -22.49 2.61 -2.46
C VAL A 44 -23.30 3.78 -1.90
N PRO A 45 -23.35 3.96 -0.57
CA PRO A 45 -24.02 5.10 0.04
C PRO A 45 -23.52 6.45 -0.48
N ASP A 46 -24.44 7.39 -0.73
CA ASP A 46 -24.13 8.73 -1.28
C ASP A 46 -23.13 9.51 -0.43
N ASP A 47 -23.16 9.33 0.89
CA ASP A 47 -22.25 10.00 1.83
C ASP A 47 -20.80 9.48 1.72
N ILE A 48 -20.61 8.18 1.44
CA ILE A 48 -19.30 7.59 1.13
C ILE A 48 -18.76 8.16 -0.17
N ILE A 49 -19.61 8.26 -1.21
CA ILE A 49 -19.22 8.82 -2.51
C ILE A 49 -18.82 10.30 -2.35
N ALA A 50 -19.65 11.08 -1.67
CA ALA A 50 -19.40 12.50 -1.42
C ALA A 50 -18.13 12.71 -0.59
N TYR A 51 -17.89 11.88 0.42
CA TYR A 51 -16.66 11.94 1.20
C TYR A 51 -15.43 11.63 0.33
N ALA A 52 -15.47 10.53 -0.43
CA ALA A 52 -14.35 10.12 -1.28
C ALA A 52 -13.94 11.20 -2.29
N GLN A 53 -14.92 11.82 -2.94
CA GLN A 53 -14.70 12.89 -3.90
C GLN A 53 -14.04 14.13 -3.28
N ASN A 54 -14.41 14.45 -2.05
CA ASN A 54 -13.89 15.63 -1.36
C ASN A 54 -12.54 15.38 -0.66
N ASP A 55 -12.25 14.14 -0.25
CA ASP A 55 -11.09 13.83 0.59
C ASP A 55 -9.91 13.22 -0.17
N PHE A 56 -10.15 12.43 -1.22
CA PHE A 56 -9.11 11.66 -1.91
C PHE A 56 -7.90 12.50 -2.34
N HIS A 57 -8.13 13.68 -2.93
CA HIS A 57 -7.04 14.51 -3.44
C HIS A 57 -6.08 14.99 -2.33
N ASN A 58 -6.55 15.05 -1.08
CA ASN A 58 -5.72 15.44 0.06
C ASN A 58 -4.72 14.35 0.49
N HIS A 59 -4.94 13.10 0.07
CA HIS A 59 -3.97 12.02 0.24
C HIS A 59 -2.79 12.09 -0.74
N LEU A 60 -2.95 12.83 -1.85
CA LEU A 60 -1.93 12.98 -2.87
C LEU A 60 -0.86 13.99 -2.42
N ASN A 61 0.39 13.69 -2.74
CA ASN A 61 1.54 14.49 -2.40
C ASN A 61 2.55 14.50 -3.55
N SER A 62 2.89 15.69 -4.04
CA SER A 62 3.82 15.83 -5.18
C SER A 62 5.22 15.21 -5.00
N GLN A 63 5.70 15.03 -3.77
CA GLN A 63 7.00 14.41 -3.50
C GLN A 63 6.96 12.87 -3.60
N ILE A 64 5.79 12.27 -3.37
CA ILE A 64 5.58 10.83 -3.49
C ILE A 64 4.99 10.50 -4.87
N ASP A 65 3.95 11.24 -5.25
CA ASP A 65 3.09 10.91 -6.37
C ASP A 65 3.54 11.53 -7.69
N GLY A 66 4.36 12.58 -7.61
CA GLY A 66 4.69 13.43 -8.73
C GLY A 66 3.57 14.44 -9.03
N MET A 67 3.72 15.15 -10.14
CA MET A 67 2.70 16.10 -10.62
C MET A 67 1.91 15.43 -11.74
N SER A 68 0.68 15.01 -11.41
CA SER A 68 -0.25 14.41 -12.36
C SER A 68 -1.68 14.79 -11.97
N GLU A 69 -2.60 14.68 -12.92
CA GLU A 69 -4.02 14.59 -12.63
C GLU A 69 -4.35 13.16 -12.21
N TYR A 70 -5.28 13.02 -11.27
CA TYR A 70 -5.74 11.74 -10.77
C TYR A 70 -7.25 11.68 -10.71
N TYR A 71 -7.78 10.50 -10.97
CA TYR A 71 -9.21 10.25 -11.11
C TYR A 71 -9.64 9.10 -10.22
N LEU A 72 -10.76 9.27 -9.52
CA LEU A 72 -11.41 8.18 -8.79
C LEU A 72 -12.30 7.39 -9.74
N GLY A 73 -12.12 6.07 -9.75
CA GLY A 73 -12.95 5.12 -10.45
C GLY A 73 -14.25 4.78 -9.75
N ASN A 74 -14.95 3.81 -10.33
CA ASN A 74 -16.10 3.20 -9.70
C ASN A 74 -15.73 2.54 -8.38
N ALA A 75 -16.63 2.65 -7.42
CA ALA A 75 -16.48 2.00 -6.13
C ALA A 75 -16.64 0.48 -6.26
N ILE A 76 -15.84 -0.25 -5.50
CA ILE A 76 -15.88 -1.71 -5.39
C ILE A 76 -16.01 -2.13 -3.93
N LYS A 77 -16.55 -3.34 -3.74
CA LYS A 77 -16.68 -3.95 -2.42
C LYS A 77 -15.63 -5.03 -2.23
N PHE A 78 -14.94 -4.98 -1.09
CA PHE A 78 -14.06 -6.06 -0.65
C PHE A 78 -14.80 -7.05 0.23
N TYR A 79 -14.34 -8.29 0.21
CA TYR A 79 -14.82 -9.34 1.09
C TYR A 79 -13.66 -9.89 1.91
N ASN A 80 -13.92 -10.27 3.15
CA ASN A 80 -12.96 -10.93 4.01
C ASN A 80 -13.35 -12.40 4.15
N TYR A 81 -12.38 -13.29 3.95
CA TYR A 81 -12.54 -14.73 4.11
C TYR A 81 -11.68 -15.24 5.27
N SER A 82 -12.33 -15.66 6.35
CA SER A 82 -11.66 -16.26 7.50
C SER A 82 -12.54 -17.33 8.12
N ASN A 83 -11.91 -18.39 8.65
CA ASN A 83 -12.62 -19.50 9.32
C ASN A 83 -13.75 -20.10 8.46
N ASN A 84 -13.53 -20.20 7.15
CA ASN A 84 -14.52 -20.64 6.16
C ASN A 84 -15.79 -19.79 6.11
N VAL A 85 -15.73 -18.52 6.52
CA VAL A 85 -16.84 -17.58 6.41
C VAL A 85 -16.41 -16.43 5.49
N LEU A 86 -17.22 -16.19 4.46
CA LEU A 86 -17.11 -15.00 3.62
C LEU A 86 -17.94 -13.89 4.26
N THR A 87 -17.32 -12.73 4.50
CA THR A 87 -17.97 -11.58 5.11
C THR A 87 -17.76 -10.35 4.25
N LYS A 88 -18.79 -9.53 4.08
CA LYS A 88 -18.64 -8.24 3.39
C LYS A 88 -17.79 -7.32 4.25
N SER A 89 -16.76 -6.70 3.65
CA SER A 89 -16.03 -5.66 4.34
C SER A 89 -16.93 -4.45 4.57
N LYS A 90 -16.64 -3.67 5.61
CA LYS A 90 -17.28 -2.36 5.81
C LYS A 90 -16.66 -1.28 4.91
N SER A 91 -15.50 -1.54 4.30
CA SER A 91 -14.87 -0.57 3.40
C SER A 91 -15.52 -0.52 2.02
N TYR A 92 -15.34 0.61 1.36
CA TYR A 92 -15.59 0.82 -0.05
C TYR A 92 -14.27 1.26 -0.68
N GLY A 93 -13.83 0.52 -1.69
CA GLY A 93 -12.60 0.82 -2.42
C GLY A 93 -12.89 1.55 -3.70
N PHE A 94 -11.98 2.41 -4.12
CA PHE A 94 -12.01 3.14 -5.37
C PHE A 94 -10.65 2.92 -6.03
N PHE A 95 -10.66 2.56 -7.30
CA PHE A 95 -9.45 2.63 -8.12
C PHE A 95 -9.06 4.09 -8.29
N VAL A 96 -7.78 4.39 -8.19
CA VAL A 96 -7.24 5.70 -8.54
C VAL A 96 -6.48 5.54 -9.84
N TYR A 97 -6.80 6.36 -10.83
CA TYR A 97 -6.13 6.39 -12.13
C TYR A 97 -5.31 7.65 -12.29
N ASP A 98 -4.19 7.56 -13.01
CA ASP A 98 -3.50 8.74 -13.53
C ASP A 98 -4.17 9.27 -14.81
N TYR A 99 -3.69 10.39 -15.35
CA TYR A 99 -4.18 10.99 -16.59
C TYR A 99 -3.99 10.13 -17.85
N LEU A 100 -3.19 9.06 -17.77
CA LEU A 100 -2.97 8.10 -18.84
C LEU A 100 -3.90 6.90 -18.73
N GLY A 101 -4.76 6.84 -17.70
CA GLY A 101 -5.64 5.72 -17.43
C GLY A 101 -4.96 4.54 -16.74
N ASN A 102 -3.72 4.68 -16.27
CA ASN A 102 -3.07 3.62 -15.50
C ASN A 102 -3.60 3.60 -14.07
N ILE A 103 -3.81 2.42 -13.51
CA ILE A 103 -4.14 2.27 -12.10
C ILE A 103 -2.92 2.67 -11.25
N TYR A 104 -3.12 3.69 -10.42
CA TYR A 104 -2.12 4.28 -9.55
C TYR A 104 -2.24 3.79 -8.09
N GLY A 105 -3.41 3.29 -7.67
CA GLY A 105 -3.60 2.70 -6.34
C GLY A 105 -5.06 2.46 -5.96
N THR A 106 -5.29 2.09 -4.70
CA THR A 106 -6.62 2.02 -4.05
C THR A 106 -6.80 3.16 -3.08
N TYR A 107 -7.90 3.89 -3.21
CA TYR A 107 -8.44 4.73 -2.15
C TYR A 107 -9.58 3.98 -1.45
N GLU A 108 -9.50 3.79 -0.14
CA GLU A 108 -10.49 3.06 0.63
C GLU A 108 -11.10 3.90 1.73
N VAL A 109 -12.43 3.81 1.90
CA VAL A 109 -13.21 4.58 2.88
C VAL A 109 -14.01 3.62 3.76
N ILE A 110 -14.03 3.89 5.07
CA ILE A 110 -15.02 3.34 6.00
C ILE A 110 -15.76 4.48 6.70
N TYR A 111 -17.03 4.22 7.04
CA TYR A 111 -17.75 5.03 8.02
C TYR A 111 -17.89 4.26 9.33
N ASN A 112 -17.35 4.82 10.40
CA ASN A 112 -17.49 4.29 11.75
C ASN A 112 -18.77 4.85 12.38
N GLU A 113 -19.83 4.05 12.36
CA GLU A 113 -21.14 4.38 12.95
C GLU A 113 -21.09 4.78 14.42
N GLN A 114 -20.21 4.15 15.21
CA GLN A 114 -20.12 4.40 16.66
C GLN A 114 -19.54 5.79 16.94
N GLU A 115 -18.57 6.19 16.14
CA GLU A 115 -17.89 7.48 16.26
C GLU A 115 -18.53 8.57 15.40
N ARG A 116 -19.38 8.18 14.45
CA ARG A 116 -19.96 9.02 13.39
C ARG A 116 -18.88 9.73 12.58
N LYS A 117 -17.84 8.99 12.19
CA LYS A 117 -16.65 9.52 11.50
C LYS A 117 -16.27 8.67 10.30
N PHE A 118 -15.73 9.32 9.27
CA PHE A 118 -15.08 8.66 8.15
C PHE A 118 -13.60 8.45 8.45
N TYR A 119 -13.07 7.34 7.96
CA TYR A 119 -11.63 7.09 7.86
C TYR A 119 -11.32 6.66 6.43
N SER A 120 -10.16 7.10 5.95
CA SER A 120 -9.70 6.82 4.60
C SER A 120 -8.23 6.41 4.58
N SER A 121 -7.89 5.62 3.58
CA SER A 121 -6.51 5.22 3.29
C SER A 121 -6.28 5.23 1.79
N PHE A 122 -5.11 5.70 1.37
CA PHE A 122 -4.68 5.62 -0.02
C PHE A 122 -3.43 4.74 -0.11
N ASN A 123 -3.58 3.53 -0.67
CA ASN A 123 -2.54 2.51 -0.83
C ASN A 123 -2.07 2.50 -2.30
N ARG A 124 -0.79 2.79 -2.55
CA ARG A 124 -0.25 2.94 -3.90
C ARG A 124 0.15 1.61 -4.57
N GLY A 125 0.14 0.51 -3.83
CA GLY A 125 0.68 -0.77 -4.31
C GLY A 125 -0.32 -1.88 -4.58
N LEU A 126 -1.54 -1.82 -4.04
CA LEU A 126 -2.46 -2.96 -4.02
C LEU A 126 -2.91 -3.43 -5.43
N LEU A 127 -2.97 -2.53 -6.42
CA LEU A 127 -3.70 -2.79 -7.67
C LEU A 127 -2.90 -2.64 -8.95
N GLU A 128 -1.64 -2.18 -8.88
CA GLU A 128 -0.72 -2.31 -10.01
C GLU A 128 -0.62 -3.79 -10.43
N HIS A 129 -0.59 -4.69 -9.43
CA HIS A 129 -0.61 -6.14 -9.65
C HIS A 129 -1.96 -6.65 -10.19
N LEU A 130 -3.10 -6.10 -9.75
CA LEU A 130 -4.42 -6.52 -10.24
C LEU A 130 -4.54 -6.29 -11.76
N SER A 131 -4.06 -5.14 -12.25
CA SER A 131 -4.05 -4.83 -13.67
C SER A 131 -3.18 -5.81 -14.47
N THR A 132 -1.97 -6.05 -13.98
CA THR A 132 -0.97 -6.91 -14.61
C THR A 132 -1.45 -8.36 -14.67
N VAL A 133 -1.98 -8.89 -13.57
CA VAL A 133 -2.37 -10.30 -13.47
C VAL A 133 -3.66 -10.57 -14.25
N LEU A 134 -4.68 -9.70 -14.14
CA LEU A 134 -5.95 -9.95 -14.82
C LEU A 134 -5.89 -9.72 -16.34
N GLN A 135 -5.10 -8.75 -16.81
CA GLN A 135 -4.90 -8.53 -18.25
C GLN A 135 -4.03 -9.63 -18.88
N GLY A 136 -2.99 -10.10 -18.16
CA GLY A 136 -2.10 -11.15 -18.63
C GLY A 136 -2.79 -12.50 -18.88
N GLU A 137 -3.87 -12.79 -18.15
CA GLU A 137 -4.63 -14.02 -18.31
C GLU A 137 -5.74 -13.96 -19.39
N GLY A 138 -5.96 -12.80 -20.03
CA GLY A 138 -6.97 -12.63 -21.08
C GLY A 138 -8.41 -12.89 -20.61
N LYS A 139 -8.69 -12.69 -19.32
CA LYS A 139 -9.98 -13.05 -18.71
C LYS A 139 -10.93 -11.86 -18.71
N THR A 140 -12.13 -12.07 -19.25
CA THR A 140 -13.19 -11.05 -19.39
C THR A 140 -14.33 -11.21 -18.37
N SER A 141 -14.22 -12.17 -17.45
CA SER A 141 -15.27 -12.44 -16.46
C SER A 141 -15.14 -11.48 -15.26
N PRO A 142 -16.24 -11.00 -14.67
CA PRO A 142 -16.20 -10.12 -13.52
C PRO A 142 -15.63 -10.82 -12.27
N TYR A 143 -14.80 -10.14 -11.50
CA TYR A 143 -14.21 -10.63 -10.26
C TYR A 143 -14.71 -9.89 -9.01
N VAL A 144 -14.75 -10.62 -7.90
CA VAL A 144 -14.85 -10.09 -6.55
C VAL A 144 -13.44 -10.05 -5.96
N ILE A 145 -13.11 -8.98 -5.22
CA ILE A 145 -11.84 -8.91 -4.49
C ILE A 145 -12.02 -9.42 -3.06
N VAL A 146 -11.19 -10.38 -2.67
CA VAL A 146 -11.26 -11.09 -1.39
C VAL A 146 -9.92 -11.02 -0.67
N SER A 147 -9.94 -10.61 0.59
CA SER A 147 -8.78 -10.69 1.49
C SER A 147 -8.94 -11.86 2.45
N ASP A 148 -7.87 -12.62 2.66
CA ASP A 148 -7.89 -13.79 3.55
C ASP A 148 -7.32 -13.52 4.94
N GLU A 149 -7.36 -14.52 5.81
CA GLU A 149 -6.84 -14.43 7.18
C GLU A 149 -5.31 -14.31 7.28
N SER A 150 -4.60 -14.59 6.18
CA SER A 150 -3.16 -14.35 6.01
C SER A 150 -2.88 -13.02 5.30
N PHE A 151 -3.93 -12.21 5.09
CA PHE A 151 -3.93 -10.92 4.40
C PHE A 151 -3.64 -11.00 2.90
N ASN A 152 -3.58 -12.19 2.30
CA ASN A 152 -3.43 -12.26 0.85
C ASN A 152 -4.70 -11.76 0.17
N VAL A 153 -4.52 -11.14 -0.98
CA VAL A 153 -5.57 -10.53 -1.78
C VAL A 153 -5.78 -11.37 -3.03
N TRP A 154 -7.04 -11.70 -3.29
CA TRP A 154 -7.46 -12.62 -4.33
C TRP A 154 -8.52 -11.97 -5.20
N ALA A 155 -8.44 -12.18 -6.51
CA ALA A 155 -9.53 -11.93 -7.44
C ALA A 155 -10.26 -13.25 -7.70
N VAL A 156 -11.55 -13.32 -7.34
CA VAL A 156 -12.35 -14.54 -7.40
C VAL A 156 -13.59 -14.34 -8.25
N ASN A 157 -13.84 -15.26 -9.19
CA ASN A 157 -15.09 -15.29 -9.96
C ASN A 157 -15.76 -16.66 -9.84
N ASN A 158 -16.66 -17.02 -10.76
CA ASN A 158 -17.36 -18.30 -10.71
C ASN A 158 -16.53 -19.54 -11.12
N LYS A 159 -15.33 -19.34 -11.69
CA LYS A 159 -14.47 -20.38 -12.27
C LYS A 159 -13.03 -20.33 -11.76
N ASP A 160 -12.54 -19.14 -11.43
CA ASP A 160 -11.14 -18.83 -11.21
C ASP A 160 -10.92 -18.17 -9.85
N ILE A 161 -9.76 -18.49 -9.26
CA ILE A 161 -9.19 -17.79 -8.11
C ILE A 161 -7.79 -17.38 -8.52
N ILE A 162 -7.55 -16.09 -8.53
CA ILE A 162 -6.30 -15.47 -8.95
C ILE A 162 -5.69 -14.78 -7.75
N GLU A 163 -4.42 -15.06 -7.49
CA GLU A 163 -3.63 -14.39 -6.46
C GLU A 163 -3.20 -13.02 -6.99
N VAL A 164 -3.57 -11.95 -6.29
CA VAL A 164 -3.27 -10.56 -6.67
C VAL A 164 -2.07 -10.06 -5.89
N GLU A 165 -2.09 -10.28 -4.59
CA GLU A 165 -1.01 -9.89 -3.70
C GLU A 165 -0.90 -10.88 -2.54
N THR A 166 0.34 -11.22 -2.18
CA THR A 166 0.63 -12.20 -1.15
C THR A 166 1.47 -11.56 -0.07
N HIS A 167 0.98 -11.64 1.15
CA HIS A 167 1.66 -11.12 2.34
C HIS A 167 2.20 -12.28 3.20
N ASP A 168 1.68 -13.50 3.01
CA ASP A 168 2.10 -14.79 3.61
C ASP A 168 2.57 -14.70 5.08
N ILE A 169 1.85 -13.92 5.91
CA ILE A 169 2.27 -13.60 7.29
C ILE A 169 2.01 -14.78 8.24
N ASN A 170 1.57 -15.93 7.76
CA ASN A 170 1.50 -17.14 8.57
C ASN A 170 1.46 -18.35 7.65
N LYS A 171 2.57 -19.10 7.59
CA LYS A 171 2.47 -20.53 7.23
C LYS A 171 1.50 -21.19 8.22
N GLN A 172 0.21 -21.35 7.87
CA GLN A 172 -0.75 -22.36 8.36
C GLN A 172 -2.24 -21.95 8.25
N LYS A 173 -2.72 -21.75 7.02
CA LYS A 173 -3.92 -22.43 6.51
C LYS A 173 -3.99 -22.13 5.02
N LEU A 174 -3.68 -23.12 4.19
CA LEU A 174 -4.04 -23.04 2.78
C LEU A 174 -5.54 -22.80 2.74
N MET A 175 -5.94 -21.62 2.26
CA MET A 175 -7.32 -21.31 1.99
C MET A 175 -7.93 -22.48 1.20
N ASP A 176 -9.08 -22.99 1.65
CA ASP A 176 -9.83 -23.97 0.88
C ASP A 176 -10.44 -23.27 -0.35
N LYS A 177 -9.66 -23.23 -1.43
CA LYS A 177 -10.03 -22.59 -2.70
C LYS A 177 -11.38 -23.08 -3.21
N LYS A 178 -11.72 -24.37 -2.99
CA LYS A 178 -13.00 -24.92 -3.42
C LYS A 178 -14.15 -24.33 -2.61
N GLN A 179 -14.02 -24.29 -1.28
CA GLN A 179 -15.05 -23.67 -0.43
C GLN A 179 -15.20 -22.17 -0.68
N LEU A 180 -14.10 -21.44 -0.91
CA LEU A 180 -14.17 -20.02 -1.26
C LEU A 180 -14.94 -19.84 -2.57
N LEU A 181 -14.60 -20.62 -3.60
CA LEU A 181 -15.28 -20.56 -4.90
C LEU A 181 -16.78 -20.86 -4.79
N GLU A 182 -17.17 -21.88 -4.01
CA GLU A 182 -18.57 -22.20 -3.75
C GLU A 182 -19.32 -21.05 -3.05
N ARG A 183 -18.68 -20.39 -2.08
CA ARG A 183 -19.28 -19.27 -1.35
C ARG A 183 -19.41 -18.01 -2.19
N ILE A 184 -18.38 -17.66 -2.95
CA ILE A 184 -18.44 -16.52 -3.89
C ILE A 184 -19.52 -16.77 -4.94
N ASN A 185 -19.61 -18.00 -5.48
CA ASN A 185 -20.69 -18.38 -6.39
C ASN A 185 -22.08 -18.21 -5.77
N ASN A 186 -22.25 -18.56 -4.49
CA ASN A 186 -23.52 -18.38 -3.80
C ASN A 186 -23.83 -16.89 -3.57
N GLU A 187 -22.85 -16.09 -3.16
CA GLU A 187 -23.00 -14.64 -2.98
C GLU A 187 -23.39 -13.96 -4.29
N ILE A 188 -22.68 -14.24 -5.39
CA ILE A 188 -22.98 -13.70 -6.72
C ILE A 188 -24.40 -14.07 -7.17
N LYS A 189 -24.83 -15.31 -6.93
CA LYS A 189 -26.18 -15.76 -7.31
C LYS A 189 -27.29 -15.15 -6.46
N GLN A 190 -27.04 -14.94 -5.17
CA GLN A 190 -28.04 -14.45 -4.23
C GLN A 190 -28.18 -12.94 -4.25
N ASN A 191 -27.10 -12.21 -4.55
CA ASN A 191 -27.08 -10.77 -4.54
C ASN A 191 -27.53 -10.18 -5.88
N LYS A 192 -28.83 -9.88 -5.98
CA LYS A 192 -29.44 -9.25 -7.16
C LYS A 192 -29.01 -7.79 -7.40
N LYS A 193 -28.25 -7.19 -6.49
CA LYS A 193 -27.77 -5.80 -6.57
C LYS A 193 -26.32 -5.68 -7.04
N LEU A 194 -25.68 -6.78 -7.44
CA LEU A 194 -24.33 -6.72 -7.99
C LEU A 194 -24.38 -6.16 -9.41
N GLU A 195 -23.67 -5.08 -9.62
CA GLU A 195 -23.40 -4.51 -10.94
C GLU A 195 -22.01 -4.95 -11.42
N ILE A 196 -21.80 -4.96 -12.73
CA ILE A 196 -20.50 -5.22 -13.31
C ILE A 196 -19.92 -3.88 -13.73
N VAL A 197 -18.82 -3.47 -13.10
CA VAL A 197 -18.11 -2.25 -13.42
C VAL A 197 -16.79 -2.57 -14.12
N SER A 198 -16.40 -1.67 -15.02
CA SER A 198 -15.07 -1.68 -15.60
C SER A 198 -14.07 -1.07 -14.63
N ALA A 199 -12.93 -1.73 -14.45
CA ALA A 199 -11.75 -1.18 -13.78
C ALA A 199 -10.69 -0.68 -14.79
N THR A 200 -11.05 -0.59 -16.08
CA THR A 200 -10.15 -0.15 -17.16
C THR A 200 -10.72 0.98 -17.99
N ILE A 201 -12.04 1.18 -17.98
CA ILE A 201 -12.64 2.28 -18.74
C ILE A 201 -12.70 3.52 -17.84
N TYR A 202 -11.79 4.45 -18.13
CA TYR A 202 -12.02 5.87 -17.90
C TYR A 202 -13.25 6.28 -18.70
N ASP A 203 -14.39 6.44 -18.03
CA ASP A 203 -15.58 7.00 -18.67
C ASP A 203 -15.50 8.52 -18.54
N GLU A 204 -15.24 9.21 -19.65
CA GLU A 204 -15.32 10.68 -19.73
C GLU A 204 -16.71 11.21 -19.31
N ASP A 205 -17.75 10.37 -19.36
CA ASP A 205 -19.12 10.66 -18.94
C ASP A 205 -19.44 10.19 -17.50
N LEU A 206 -18.55 9.45 -16.81
CA LEU A 206 -18.52 9.40 -15.34
C LEU A 206 -17.92 10.71 -14.81
N LYS A 207 -18.57 11.82 -15.19
CA LYS A 207 -18.47 13.14 -14.56
C LYS A 207 -19.10 13.08 -13.17
N TYR A 208 -18.47 12.38 -12.26
CA TYR A 208 -18.47 12.91 -10.92
C TYR A 208 -17.55 14.14 -10.92
N ASN A 209 -18.16 15.29 -10.62
CA ASN A 209 -17.57 16.63 -10.63
C ASN A 209 -16.37 16.77 -9.66
N THR A 210 -15.23 16.18 -9.99
CA THR A 210 -13.96 16.45 -9.30
C THR A 210 -12.84 16.73 -10.28
N PHE A 211 -13.11 17.53 -11.32
CA PHE A 211 -12.05 18.36 -11.89
C PHE A 211 -11.81 19.55 -10.96
N SER A 212 -11.10 19.31 -9.86
CA SER A 212 -10.41 20.41 -9.22
C SER A 212 -9.10 20.61 -9.98
N ASN A 213 -9.09 21.56 -10.91
CA ASN A 213 -7.85 22.18 -11.40
C ASN A 213 -7.21 22.93 -10.23
N LEU A 214 -6.61 22.19 -9.30
CA LEU A 214 -5.79 22.76 -8.25
C LEU A 214 -4.38 22.82 -8.81
N SER A 215 -4.02 24.00 -9.30
CA SER A 215 -2.61 24.36 -9.45
C SER A 215 -1.95 24.16 -8.09
N TYR A 216 -1.14 23.11 -7.97
CA TYR A 216 -0.43 22.81 -6.74
C TYR A 216 0.71 23.81 -6.57
N ASN A 217 0.48 24.86 -5.77
CA ASN A 217 1.58 25.59 -5.15
C ASN A 217 1.93 24.84 -3.88
N ALA A 218 3.07 24.14 -3.89
CA ALA A 218 3.59 23.43 -2.73
C ALA A 218 3.63 24.36 -1.51
N VAL A 219 2.79 24.10 -0.51
CA VAL A 219 2.91 24.77 0.79
C VAL A 219 3.91 23.96 1.60
N SER A 220 5.18 24.38 1.61
CA SER A 220 6.25 23.64 2.28
C SER A 220 6.11 23.63 3.82
N SER A 221 5.23 24.43 4.42
CA SER A 221 5.09 24.54 5.88
C SER A 221 3.98 23.67 6.49
N THR A 222 3.11 23.06 5.68
CA THR A 222 1.96 22.28 6.16
C THR A 222 2.12 20.78 5.95
N GLN A 223 3.22 20.35 5.34
CA GLN A 223 3.53 18.95 5.08
C GLN A 223 5.03 18.72 5.16
N ASN A 224 5.43 17.53 5.57
CA ASN A 224 6.81 17.08 5.49
C ASN A 224 6.84 15.57 5.37
N ILE A 225 7.60 15.06 4.40
CA ILE A 225 7.75 13.64 4.13
C ILE A 225 9.24 13.33 3.97
N LEU A 226 9.73 12.45 4.82
CA LEU A 226 11.10 11.97 4.78
C LEU A 226 11.23 10.93 3.66
N PRO A 227 12.28 11.00 2.82
CA PRO A 227 12.52 10.05 1.73
C PRO A 227 13.11 8.73 2.26
N VAL A 228 12.36 8.05 3.14
CA VAL A 228 12.73 6.75 3.70
C VAL A 228 12.50 5.67 2.65
N SER A 229 13.53 4.88 2.35
CA SER A 229 13.41 3.73 1.46
C SER A 229 12.80 2.52 2.18
N GLY A 230 11.81 1.89 1.56
CA GLY A 230 11.16 0.67 2.05
C GLY A 230 11.91 -0.61 1.68
N PHE A 231 11.60 -1.69 2.39
CA PHE A 231 12.00 -3.05 2.04
C PHE A 231 10.76 -3.93 1.86
N MET A 232 10.72 -4.73 0.79
CA MET A 232 9.74 -5.80 0.69
C MET A 232 10.10 -6.95 1.62
N GLN A 233 9.16 -7.37 2.45
CA GLN A 233 9.30 -8.56 3.32
C GLN A 233 9.03 -9.87 2.57
N TYR A 234 8.41 -9.80 1.39
CA TYR A 234 7.94 -10.96 0.62
C TYR A 234 7.03 -11.86 1.47
N SER A 235 7.24 -13.18 1.43
CA SER A 235 6.47 -14.18 2.17
C SER A 235 6.99 -14.44 3.60
N LEU A 236 7.71 -13.49 4.21
CA LEU A 236 8.33 -13.66 5.52
C LEU A 236 7.66 -12.78 6.56
N ASN A 237 7.67 -13.25 7.81
CA ASN A 237 7.19 -12.53 9.00
C ASN A 237 8.12 -11.39 9.46
N TRP A 238 8.60 -10.57 8.53
CA TRP A 238 9.76 -9.70 8.73
C TRP A 238 9.45 -8.21 8.78
N CYS A 239 8.17 -7.83 8.92
CA CYS A 239 7.74 -6.42 8.95
C CYS A 239 8.53 -5.56 9.96
N ALA A 240 8.79 -6.10 11.16
CA ALA A 240 9.58 -5.43 12.19
C ALA A 240 11.02 -5.17 11.74
N TYR A 241 11.65 -6.12 11.05
CA TYR A 241 13.01 -5.97 10.54
C TYR A 241 13.08 -5.03 9.34
N CYS A 242 12.13 -5.13 8.40
CA CYS A 242 12.02 -4.21 7.27
C CYS A 242 11.87 -2.77 7.74
N THR A 243 10.94 -2.53 8.67
CA THR A 243 10.70 -1.21 9.27
C THR A 243 11.96 -0.69 9.97
N THR A 244 12.61 -1.53 10.78
CA THR A 244 13.82 -1.14 11.52
C THR A 244 14.98 -0.84 10.57
N ALA A 245 15.20 -1.66 9.54
CA ALA A 245 16.24 -1.44 8.54
C ALA A 245 16.02 -0.11 7.80
N SER A 246 14.79 0.18 7.37
CA SER A 246 14.43 1.43 6.72
C SER A 246 14.76 2.65 7.57
N ILE A 247 14.40 2.62 8.86
CA ILE A 247 14.67 3.73 9.79
C ILE A 247 16.18 3.89 10.03
N ILE A 248 16.90 2.81 10.34
CA ILE A 248 18.34 2.87 10.62
C ILE A 248 19.11 3.34 9.40
N ASN A 249 18.78 2.84 8.21
CA ASN A 249 19.43 3.26 6.97
C ASN A 249 19.21 4.74 6.70
N TYR A 250 17.99 5.24 6.92
CA TYR A 250 17.70 6.67 6.78
C TYR A 250 18.49 7.52 7.79
N VAL A 251 18.41 7.18 9.08
CA VAL A 251 18.99 8.03 10.14
C VAL A 251 20.51 7.97 10.19
N LYS A 252 21.11 6.79 9.96
CA LYS A 252 22.57 6.58 10.07
C LYS A 252 23.29 6.53 8.72
N GLY A 253 22.58 6.64 7.59
CA GLY A 253 23.16 6.45 6.26
C GLY A 253 23.72 5.04 6.04
N ALA A 254 23.12 4.04 6.71
CA ALA A 254 23.55 2.66 6.64
C ALA A 254 22.97 1.91 5.42
N MET A 255 23.44 0.69 5.18
CA MET A 255 22.93 -0.23 4.15
C MET A 255 22.56 -1.59 4.77
N LEU A 256 21.78 -1.55 5.84
CA LEU A 256 21.33 -2.71 6.59
C LEU A 256 20.22 -3.44 5.84
N ASN A 257 20.39 -4.76 5.67
CA ASN A 257 19.36 -5.64 5.15
C ASN A 257 18.51 -6.19 6.30
N PRO A 258 17.17 -6.33 6.16
CA PRO A 258 16.31 -6.92 7.19
C PRO A 258 16.78 -8.28 7.72
N SER A 259 17.39 -9.12 6.87
CA SER A 259 17.91 -10.43 7.28
C SER A 259 19.01 -10.35 8.33
N ILE A 260 19.83 -9.29 8.30
CA ILE A 260 20.91 -9.05 9.28
C ILE A 260 20.31 -8.73 10.65
N ILE A 261 19.20 -8.01 10.69
CA ILE A 261 18.50 -7.69 11.93
C ILE A 261 17.88 -8.95 12.52
N CYS A 262 17.23 -9.78 11.68
CA CYS A 262 16.71 -11.07 12.09
C CYS A 262 17.81 -11.92 12.76
N TYR A 263 18.95 -12.08 12.09
CA TYR A 263 20.09 -12.83 12.63
C TYR A 263 20.64 -12.22 13.92
N ALA A 264 20.72 -10.90 14.02
CA ALA A 264 21.24 -10.24 15.22
C ALA A 264 20.32 -10.40 16.44
N ILE A 265 19.00 -10.42 16.24
CA ILE A 265 18.03 -10.59 17.33
C ILE A 265 17.91 -12.06 17.75
N HIS A 266 17.94 -12.98 16.78
CA HIS A 266 17.57 -14.38 17.00
C HIS A 266 18.76 -15.36 17.00
N GLY A 267 19.91 -14.95 16.47
CA GLY A 267 21.09 -15.79 16.28
C GLY A 267 21.07 -16.67 15.02
N ASP A 268 20.00 -16.61 14.23
CA ASP A 268 19.78 -17.36 12.99
C ASP A 268 18.77 -16.66 12.07
N TYR A 269 18.63 -17.16 10.83
CA TYR A 269 17.62 -16.68 9.89
C TYR A 269 16.34 -17.50 10.05
N ARG A 270 15.28 -16.89 10.58
CA ARG A 270 13.99 -17.56 10.81
C ARG A 270 12.82 -16.72 10.33
N ASP A 271 11.79 -17.39 9.85
CA ASP A 271 10.52 -16.79 9.47
C ASP A 271 9.67 -16.51 10.72
N GLN A 272 10.06 -15.47 11.47
CA GLN A 272 9.44 -15.04 12.72
C GLN A 272 9.57 -13.53 12.86
N GLY A 273 8.53 -12.88 13.38
CA GLY A 273 8.59 -11.46 13.76
C GLY A 273 9.45 -11.19 15.00
N ALA A 274 9.55 -9.91 15.37
CA ALA A 274 10.18 -9.46 16.60
C ALA A 274 9.22 -8.59 17.41
N THR A 275 9.41 -8.59 18.72
CA THR A 275 8.69 -7.70 19.63
C THR A 275 9.29 -6.29 19.60
N ASP A 276 8.49 -5.31 20.00
CA ASP A 276 8.92 -3.91 20.09
C ASP A 276 10.15 -3.74 21.01
N ASP A 277 10.22 -4.52 22.10
CA ASP A 277 11.38 -4.56 22.99
C ASP A 277 12.64 -5.14 22.34
N GLN A 278 12.51 -6.20 21.54
CA GLN A 278 13.65 -6.76 20.79
C GLN A 278 14.20 -5.73 19.80
N ILE A 279 13.31 -5.01 19.10
CA ILE A 279 13.69 -3.93 18.18
C ILE A 279 14.42 -2.81 18.93
N LYS A 280 13.89 -2.33 20.06
CA LYS A 280 14.54 -1.30 20.89
C LYS A 280 15.91 -1.76 21.41
N GLN A 281 16.01 -3.00 21.89
CA GLN A 281 17.27 -3.55 22.40
C GLN A 281 18.32 -3.67 21.29
N TYR A 282 17.93 -4.12 20.09
CA TYR A 282 18.81 -4.16 18.94
C TYR A 282 19.28 -2.76 18.53
N ALA A 283 18.34 -1.82 18.38
CA ALA A 283 18.66 -0.44 18.02
C ALA A 283 19.59 0.23 19.05
N LYS A 284 19.38 -0.03 20.33
CA LYS A 284 20.25 0.49 21.40
C LYS A 284 21.64 -0.15 21.38
N SER A 285 21.70 -1.48 21.37
CA SER A 285 22.97 -2.21 21.54
C SER A 285 23.87 -2.21 20.30
N ALA A 286 23.28 -2.34 19.11
CA ALA A 286 24.02 -2.41 17.86
C ALA A 286 24.21 -1.04 17.19
N TRP A 287 23.32 -0.07 17.45
CA TRP A 287 23.28 1.21 16.72
C TRP A 287 23.29 2.45 17.62
N SER A 288 23.42 2.28 18.94
CA SER A 288 23.54 3.37 19.92
C SER A 288 22.36 4.34 19.98
N PHE A 289 21.15 3.90 19.59
CA PHE A 289 19.91 4.66 19.81
C PHE A 289 19.50 4.60 21.30
N ASN A 290 20.14 5.45 22.12
CA ASN A 290 20.04 5.37 23.58
C ASN A 290 18.81 6.04 24.19
N SER A 291 18.05 6.80 23.40
CA SER A 291 16.93 7.63 23.88
C SER A 291 15.60 7.31 23.20
N LEU A 292 15.41 6.05 22.78
CA LEU A 292 14.15 5.61 22.18
C LEU A 292 13.01 5.66 23.21
N TYR A 293 11.89 6.24 22.80
CA TYR A 293 10.65 6.23 23.55
C TYR A 293 9.66 5.27 22.90
N GLU A 294 8.77 4.70 23.71
CA GLU A 294 7.70 3.82 23.26
C GLU A 294 6.37 4.33 23.80
N THR A 295 5.33 4.28 22.98
CA THR A 295 3.97 4.62 23.37
C THR A 295 2.97 3.63 22.78
N TYR A 296 1.93 3.33 23.55
CA TYR A 296 0.74 2.58 23.12
C TYR A 296 -0.51 3.47 23.08
N SER A 297 -0.34 4.76 23.32
CA SER A 297 -1.37 5.79 23.15
C SER A 297 -1.13 6.55 21.86
N LEU A 298 -2.22 7.01 21.24
CA LEU A 298 -2.16 7.86 20.04
C LEU A 298 -1.23 9.04 20.31
N MET A 299 -0.36 9.33 19.34
CA MET A 299 0.57 10.44 19.43
C MET A 299 -0.09 11.71 18.94
N ASP A 300 0.10 12.79 19.69
CA ASP A 300 -0.29 14.12 19.24
C ASP A 300 0.44 14.49 17.95
N MET A 301 -0.27 15.16 17.04
CA MET A 301 0.29 15.65 15.78
C MET A 301 1.56 16.49 16.01
N SER A 302 1.63 17.27 17.09
CA SER A 302 2.84 18.05 17.43
C SER A 302 4.08 17.19 17.69
N ILE A 303 3.92 16.00 18.28
CA ILE A 303 5.00 15.04 18.49
C ILE A 303 5.46 14.49 17.14
N ILE A 304 4.52 14.08 16.29
CA ILE A 304 4.83 13.59 14.94
C ILE A 304 5.60 14.65 14.14
N LYS A 305 5.10 15.89 14.10
CA LYS A 305 5.75 17.01 13.42
C LYS A 305 7.17 17.21 13.92
N ASN A 306 7.34 17.28 15.24
CA ASN A 306 8.67 17.43 15.85
C ASN A 306 9.63 16.30 15.46
N GLN A 307 9.17 15.04 15.41
CA GLN A 307 10.02 13.92 14.98
C GLN A 307 10.39 14.05 13.49
N ILE A 308 9.39 14.22 12.63
CA ILE A 308 9.59 14.28 11.17
C ILE A 308 10.43 15.50 10.77
N ASP A 309 10.15 16.69 11.31
CA ASP A 309 10.91 17.91 11.02
C ASP A 309 12.38 17.85 11.49
N ASN A 310 12.68 16.97 12.46
CA ASN A 310 14.04 16.68 12.90
C ASN A 310 14.66 15.45 12.21
N ASN A 311 14.13 15.02 11.06
CA ASN A 311 14.60 13.87 10.28
C ASN A 311 14.56 12.54 11.05
N ARG A 312 13.54 12.35 11.91
CA ARG A 312 13.39 11.13 12.72
C ARG A 312 12.09 10.44 12.31
N PRO A 313 12.13 9.47 11.38
CA PRO A 313 10.96 8.63 11.13
C PRO A 313 10.63 7.81 12.37
N LEU A 314 9.38 7.34 12.48
CA LEU A 314 8.94 6.54 13.62
C LEU A 314 8.71 5.10 13.19
N TYR A 315 9.06 4.17 14.06
CA TYR A 315 8.63 2.78 13.95
C TYR A 315 7.20 2.73 14.47
N HIS A 316 6.26 2.38 13.61
CA HIS A 316 4.84 2.40 13.91
C HIS A 316 4.27 0.99 13.81
N THR A 317 3.40 0.63 14.75
CA THR A 317 2.73 -0.66 14.74
C THR A 317 1.22 -0.53 14.66
N TRP A 318 0.65 -1.40 13.84
CA TRP A 318 -0.76 -1.56 13.62
C TRP A 318 -1.25 -2.86 14.26
N ARG A 319 -2.53 -2.91 14.58
CA ARG A 319 -3.24 -4.13 14.99
C ARG A 319 -4.47 -4.32 14.12
N ASN A 320 -4.58 -5.50 13.52
CA ASN A 320 -5.78 -5.93 12.82
C ASN A 320 -6.96 -6.01 13.79
N THR A 321 -8.10 -5.42 13.43
CA THR A 321 -9.27 -5.36 14.31
C THR A 321 -9.99 -6.69 14.49
N SER A 322 -9.82 -7.62 13.54
CA SER A 322 -10.51 -8.92 13.51
C SER A 322 -9.66 -10.06 14.07
N THR A 323 -8.37 -10.10 13.72
CA THR A 323 -7.46 -11.20 14.12
C THR A 323 -6.54 -10.83 15.28
N GLY A 324 -6.38 -9.54 15.57
CA GLY A 324 -5.40 -9.05 16.54
C GLY A 324 -3.95 -9.12 16.07
N ALA A 325 -3.69 -9.62 14.86
CA ALA A 325 -2.35 -9.67 14.28
C ALA A 325 -1.72 -8.27 14.19
N ALA A 326 -0.43 -8.18 14.48
CA ALA A 326 0.32 -6.94 14.46
C ALA A 326 1.14 -6.79 13.16
N HIS A 327 1.33 -5.55 12.73
CA HIS A 327 2.19 -5.23 11.58
C HIS A 327 2.99 -3.97 11.85
N ALA A 328 4.25 -3.93 11.44
CA ALA A 328 5.12 -2.77 11.60
C ALA A 328 5.28 -2.02 10.26
N THR A 329 5.28 -0.70 10.33
CA THR A 329 5.48 0.22 9.20
C THR A 329 6.32 1.41 9.66
N VAL A 330 6.91 2.14 8.72
CA VAL A 330 7.58 3.40 9.05
C VAL A 330 6.58 4.53 8.89
N LEU A 331 6.34 5.35 9.93
CA LEU A 331 5.70 6.65 9.76
C LEU A 331 6.79 7.64 9.33
N ASN A 332 6.71 8.12 8.09
CA ASN A 332 7.75 8.95 7.48
C ASN A 332 7.26 10.35 7.08
N GLY A 333 5.98 10.68 7.28
CA GLY A 333 5.51 12.02 6.97
C GLY A 333 4.17 12.38 7.54
N TYR A 334 3.82 13.66 7.39
CA TYR A 334 2.52 14.20 7.78
C TYR A 334 2.07 15.30 6.81
N THR A 335 0.76 15.52 6.79
CA THR A 335 0.11 16.76 6.35
C THR A 335 -0.74 17.27 7.52
N ASP A 336 -0.68 18.56 7.80
CA ASP A 336 -1.45 19.25 8.83
C ASP A 336 -1.84 20.62 8.30
N SER A 337 -3.00 20.69 7.64
CA SER A 337 -3.52 21.88 6.99
C SER A 337 -4.99 22.10 7.37
N PRO A 338 -5.40 23.32 7.73
CA PRO A 338 -6.82 23.66 7.88
C PRO A 338 -7.62 23.46 6.60
N GLN A 339 -6.98 23.58 5.43
CA GLN A 339 -7.62 23.45 4.12
C GLN A 339 -7.69 21.99 3.66
N TYR A 340 -6.60 21.24 3.84
CA TYR A 340 -6.49 19.90 3.29
C TYR A 340 -6.86 18.82 4.31
N GLY A 341 -6.76 19.11 5.61
CA GLY A 341 -6.96 18.13 6.69
C GLY A 341 -5.65 17.64 7.27
N LYS A 342 -5.72 16.52 8.00
CA LYS A 342 -4.57 15.88 8.64
C LYS A 342 -4.38 14.49 8.07
N TYR A 343 -3.15 14.17 7.69
CA TYR A 343 -2.80 12.87 7.13
C TYR A 343 -1.45 12.42 7.68
N TYR A 344 -1.28 11.11 7.77
CA TYR A 344 0.02 10.50 8.02
C TYR A 344 0.43 9.67 6.81
N TYR A 345 1.72 9.71 6.50
CA TYR A 345 2.34 8.95 5.43
C TYR A 345 3.22 7.85 6.01
N PHE A 346 3.16 6.70 5.37
CA PHE A 346 3.82 5.49 5.83
C PHE A 346 4.52 4.74 4.71
N ILE A 347 5.49 3.93 5.11
CA ILE A 347 6.15 2.92 4.28
C ILE A 347 5.80 1.53 4.82
N ASN A 348 5.19 0.71 3.97
CA ASN A 348 4.78 -0.66 4.21
C ASN A 348 5.73 -1.65 3.53
N SER A 349 6.04 -2.76 4.19
CA SER A 349 6.90 -3.82 3.67
C SER A 349 6.20 -4.88 2.83
N TRP A 350 4.88 -4.80 2.65
CA TRP A 350 4.13 -5.82 1.90
C TRP A 350 4.17 -5.68 0.39
N THR A 351 4.37 -4.47 -0.12
CA THR A 351 4.18 -4.15 -1.53
C THR A 351 5.42 -3.51 -2.14
N SER A 352 5.58 -3.64 -3.45
CA SER A 352 6.63 -3.01 -4.26
C SER A 352 6.51 -1.49 -4.33
N SER A 353 5.29 -0.97 -4.15
CA SER A 353 4.97 0.45 -4.04
C SER A 353 4.60 0.77 -2.59
N PRO A 354 5.60 0.90 -1.69
CA PRO A 354 5.44 0.73 -0.26
C PRO A 354 4.69 1.89 0.42
N SER A 355 4.50 3.00 -0.28
CA SER A 355 3.91 4.20 0.29
C SER A 355 2.38 4.08 0.42
N PHE A 356 1.88 4.42 1.60
CA PHE A 356 0.46 4.64 1.82
C PHE A 356 0.23 5.84 2.72
N SER A 357 -1.01 6.31 2.77
CA SER A 357 -1.40 7.43 3.62
C SER A 357 -2.76 7.18 4.25
N VAL A 358 -2.99 7.74 5.43
CA VAL A 358 -4.27 7.62 6.15
C VAL A 358 -4.75 9.01 6.56
N SER A 359 -6.07 9.21 6.57
CA SER A 359 -6.66 10.40 7.17
C SER A 359 -6.62 10.31 8.69
N VAL A 360 -6.45 11.48 9.32
CA VAL A 360 -6.36 11.65 10.77
C VAL A 360 -7.47 12.58 11.20
N ASP A 361 -8.27 12.13 12.15
CA ASP A 361 -9.38 12.92 12.65
C ASP A 361 -8.93 14.05 13.59
N THR A 362 -9.89 14.85 14.04
CA THR A 362 -9.62 15.99 14.93
C THR A 362 -9.09 15.58 16.31
N SER A 363 -9.37 14.36 16.76
CA SER A 363 -8.83 13.77 17.99
C SER A 363 -7.48 13.07 17.81
N GLY A 364 -6.93 13.01 16.59
CA GLY A 364 -5.69 12.30 16.29
C GLY A 364 -5.87 10.79 16.09
N SER A 365 -7.11 10.30 16.00
CA SER A 365 -7.43 8.92 15.64
C SER A 365 -7.29 8.72 14.13
N TYR A 366 -6.84 7.54 13.73
CA TYR A 366 -6.68 7.16 12.34
C TYR A 366 -6.72 5.65 12.22
N THR A 367 -7.12 5.19 11.03
CA THR A 367 -7.30 3.79 10.72
C THR A 367 -6.69 3.52 9.36
N TRP A 368 -5.91 2.46 9.26
CA TRP A 368 -5.41 1.97 7.98
C TRP A 368 -6.36 0.92 7.43
N ILE A 369 -6.81 1.13 6.21
CA ILE A 369 -7.70 0.25 5.46
C ILE A 369 -6.93 -0.20 4.23
N ASP A 370 -6.83 -1.51 4.04
CA ASP A 370 -6.13 -2.09 2.90
C ASP A 370 -6.78 -3.40 2.52
N ALA A 371 -7.28 -3.47 1.29
CA ALA A 371 -8.06 -4.56 0.72
C ALA A 371 -9.26 -4.96 1.59
N GLY A 372 -9.95 -3.98 2.18
CA GLY A 372 -11.06 -4.21 3.09
C GLY A 372 -10.71 -4.77 4.46
N VAL A 373 -9.42 -4.82 4.80
CA VAL A 373 -8.93 -5.17 6.13
C VAL A 373 -8.63 -3.89 6.91
N THR A 374 -9.21 -3.77 8.09
CA THR A 374 -9.05 -2.61 8.97
C THR A 374 -8.00 -2.85 10.03
N ARG A 375 -7.09 -1.88 10.20
CA ARG A 375 -6.00 -1.91 11.17
C ARG A 375 -5.96 -0.59 11.94
N VAL A 376 -5.84 -0.69 13.25
CA VAL A 376 -5.81 0.46 14.16
C VAL A 376 -4.43 0.62 14.77
N PHE A 377 -4.12 1.81 15.28
CA PHE A 377 -2.90 2.06 16.03
C PHE A 377 -2.72 1.04 17.18
N ARG A 378 -1.53 0.47 17.28
CA ARG A 378 -1.12 -0.41 18.39
C ARG A 378 -0.05 0.23 19.25
N GLY A 379 0.91 0.92 18.64
CA GLY A 379 2.02 1.54 19.35
C GLY A 379 3.06 2.11 18.40
N ALA A 380 4.02 2.86 18.94
CA ALA A 380 5.14 3.40 18.18
C ALA A 380 6.42 3.49 19.02
N ILE A 381 7.56 3.38 18.35
CA ILE A 381 8.89 3.68 18.88
C ILE A 381 9.44 4.89 18.12
N TYR A 382 9.85 5.92 18.86
CA TYR A 382 10.29 7.19 18.29
C TYR A 382 11.56 7.72 18.97
N ASN A 383 12.04 8.86 18.49
CA ASN A 383 13.31 9.49 18.88
C ASN A 383 14.56 8.67 18.47
N TRP A 384 14.56 8.21 17.22
CA TRP A 384 15.69 7.55 16.58
C TRP A 384 16.81 8.58 16.28
N GLN A 385 17.62 8.92 17.30
CA GLN A 385 18.76 9.85 17.21
C GLN A 385 20.10 9.15 17.53
#